data_AF-A0A3N5TSS6-F1
#
_entry.id   AF-A0A3N5TSS6-F1
#
_cell.length_a   1.000
_cell.length_b   1.000
_cell.length_c   1.000
_cell.angle_alpha   90.00
_cell.angle_beta   90.00
_cell.angle_gamma   90.00
#
_symmetry.space_group_name_H-M   'P 1'
#
loop_
_entity.id
_entity.type
_entity.pdbx_description
1 polymer ?
#
loop_
_entity_poly.entity_id
_entity_poly.type
_entity_poly.pdbx_seq_one_letter_code
_entity_poly.pdbx_strand_id
1 'polypeptide(L)' 'YFATLTEVPILQGLMGAGMGKGPALSLLLAGPALSLPSLLVLTGIMGVKKTATFCAIIVVLSTIAGMFYGWIAG' A
#
# COMPACT_ATOMS: atom_id res chain seq x y z
N TYR A 1 -0.47 -2.58 11.23
CA TYR A 1 -0.66 -3.83 10.49
C TYR A 1 -2.14 -4.11 10.40
N PHE A 2 -2.75 -3.93 9.22
CA PHE A 2 -4.08 -4.48 8.97
C PHE A 2 -3.93 -5.98 8.85
N ALA A 3 -4.74 -6.75 9.56
CA ALA A 3 -4.80 -8.18 9.30
C ALA A 3 -5.30 -8.36 7.86
N THR A 4 -4.72 -9.29 7.10
CA THR A 4 -5.20 -9.64 5.76
C THR A 4 -6.72 -9.90 5.73
N LEU A 5 -7.26 -10.38 6.87
CA LEU A 5 -8.69 -10.58 7.11
C LEU A 5 -9.54 -9.32 7.09
N THR A 6 -8.98 -8.14 7.35
CA THR A 6 -9.67 -6.85 7.30
C THR A 6 -9.35 -6.05 6.05
N GLU A 7 -8.19 -6.28 5.42
CA GLU A 7 -7.81 -5.61 4.18
C GLU A 7 -8.64 -6.07 2.98
N VAL A 8 -8.92 -7.38 2.85
CA VAL A 8 -9.73 -7.93 1.75
C VAL A 8 -11.18 -7.41 1.77
N PRO A 9 -11.91 -7.42 2.90
CA PRO A 9 -13.26 -6.85 2.95
C PRO A 9 -13.32 -5.35 2.69
N ILE A 10 -12.34 -4.59 3.19
CA ILE A 10 -12.26 -3.13 2.95
C ILE A 10 -12.08 -2.86 1.47
N LEU A 11 -11.17 -3.58 0.81
CA LEU A 11 -10.95 -3.47 -0.63
C LEU A 11 -12.18 -3.88 -1.44
N GLN A 12 -12.84 -4.97 -1.05
CA GLN A 12 -14.09 -5.37 -1.69
C GLN A 12 -15.19 -4.31 -1.53
N GLY A 13 -15.30 -3.69 -0.35
CA GLY A 13 -16.23 -2.57 -0.11
C GLY A 13 -15.90 -1.33 -0.96
N LEU A 14 -14.63 -0.95 -1.05
CA LEU A 14 -14.15 0.15 -1.88
C LEU A 14 -14.33 -0.12 -3.38
N MET A 15 -14.06 -1.34 -3.84
CA MET A 15 -14.33 -1.77 -5.21
C MET A 15 -15.82 -1.77 -5.51
N GLY A 16 -16.66 -2.20 -4.58
CA GLY A 16 -18.12 -2.09 -4.66
C GLY A 16 -18.63 -0.64 -4.71
N ALA A 17 -17.85 0.30 -4.17
CA ALA A 17 -18.11 1.75 -4.24
C ALA A 17 -17.52 2.44 -5.48
N GLY A 18 -16.92 1.69 -6.42
CA GLY A 18 -16.40 2.22 -7.69
C GLY A 18 -14.87 2.35 -7.77
N MET A 19 -14.11 1.78 -6.82
CA MET A 19 -12.65 1.74 -6.91
C MET A 19 -12.17 0.84 -8.06
N GLY A 20 -11.31 1.37 -8.92
CA GLY A 20 -10.68 0.60 -9.99
C GLY A 20 -9.69 -0.46 -9.47
N LYS A 21 -9.43 -1.49 -10.29
CA LYS A 21 -8.52 -2.60 -9.94
C LYS A 21 -7.07 -2.17 -9.73
N GLY A 22 -6.61 -1.14 -10.45
CA GLY A 22 -5.27 -0.57 -10.30
C GLY A 22 -5.03 0.04 -8.92
N PRO A 23 -5.87 0.99 -8.47
CA PRO A 23 -5.86 1.51 -7.12
C PRO A 23 -5.97 0.42 -6.03
N ALA A 24 -6.79 -0.62 -6.25
CA ALA A 24 -6.93 -1.72 -5.31
C ALA A 24 -5.61 -2.49 -5.12
N LEU A 25 -4.88 -2.77 -6.21
CA LEU A 25 -3.56 -3.39 -6.14
C LEU A 25 -2.53 -2.48 -5.47
N SER A 26 -2.54 -1.18 -5.76
CA SER A 26 -1.65 -0.21 -5.10
C SER A 26 -1.88 -0.16 -3.58
N LEU A 27 -3.13 -0.27 -3.12
CA LEU A 27 -3.45 -0.33 -1.70
C LEU A 27 -2.92 -1.61 -1.05
N LEU A 28 -3.12 -2.77 -1.70
CA LEU A 28 -2.61 -4.06 -1.20
C LEU A 28 -1.08 -4.07 -1.05
N LEU A 29 -0.37 -3.43 -1.97
CA LEU A 29 1.09 -3.37 -1.93
C LEU A 29 1.60 -2.39 -0.86
N ALA A 30 0.94 -1.24 -0.71
CA ALA A 30 1.39 -0.18 0.19
C ALA A 30 0.91 -0.36 1.65
N GLY A 31 -0.27 -0.94 1.85
CA GLY A 31 -0.97 -1.06 3.13
C GLY A 31 -0.13 -1.65 4.28
N PRO A 32 0.44 -2.86 4.13
CA PRO A 32 1.24 -3.48 5.19
C PRO A 32 2.59 -2.77 5.41
N ALA A 33 3.22 -2.29 4.33
CA ALA A 33 4.54 -1.68 4.37
C ALA A 33 4.54 -0.28 5.02
N LEU A 34 3.48 0.51 4.82
CA LEU A 34 3.35 1.88 5.35
C LEU A 34 2.52 1.97 6.62
N SER A 35 2.21 0.84 7.27
CA SER A 35 1.40 0.85 8.48
C SER A 35 2.09 1.57 9.64
N LEU A 36 1.34 2.33 10.45
CA LEU A 36 1.89 3.14 11.55
C LEU A 36 2.86 2.35 12.47
N PRO A 37 2.53 1.11 12.91
CA PRO A 37 3.44 0.29 13.71
C PRO A 37 4.74 -0.07 12.95
N SER A 38 4.63 -0.41 11.66
CA SER A 38 5.79 -0.72 10.82
C SER A 38 6.73 0.48 10.71
N LEU A 39 6.18 1.68 10.49
CA LEU A 39 6.95 2.91 10.37
C LEU A 39 7.65 3.27 11.69
N LEU A 40 6.96 3.16 12.83
CA LEU A 40 7.55 3.42 14.15
C LEU A 40 8.73 2.47 14.42
N VAL A 41 8.56 1.19 14.14
CA VAL A 41 9.62 0.19 14.29
C VAL A 41 10.80 0.50 13.35
N LEU A 42 10.54 0.78 12.07
CA LEU A 42 11.58 1.11 11.09
C LEU A 42 12.33 2.39 11.47
N THR A 43 11.63 3.42 11.96
CA THR A 43 12.29 4.64 12.45
C THR A 43 13.20 4.38 13.65
N GLY A 44 12.84 3.43 14.53
CA GLY A 44 13.68 3.03 15.66
C GLY A 44 14.93 2.24 15.25
N ILE A 45 14.84 1.42 14.20
CA ILE A 45 15.95 0.55 13.75
C ILE A 45 16.89 1.26 12.79
N MET A 46 16.35 1.96 11.78
CA MET A 46 17.12 2.52 10.66
C MET A 46 17.25 4.05 10.69
N GLY A 47 16.51 4.72 11.59
CA GLY A 47 16.45 6.16 11.68
C GLY A 47 15.52 6.82 10.66
N VAL A 48 15.06 8.03 10.97
CA VAL A 48 14.02 8.76 10.21
C VAL A 48 14.37 8.98 8.73
N LYS A 49 15.65 9.25 8.40
CA LYS A 49 16.08 9.52 7.02
C LYS A 49 15.89 8.28 6.13
N LYS A 50 16.30 7.09 6.61
CA LYS A 50 16.18 5.84 5.86
C LYS A 50 14.73 5.40 5.75
N THR A 51 13.94 5.56 6.81
CA THR A 51 12.51 5.25 6.78
C THR A 51 11.76 6.14 5.79
N ALA A 52 12.09 7.43 5.70
CA ALA A 52 11.50 8.32 4.70
C ALA A 52 11.81 7.87 3.27
N THR A 53 13.07 7.49 2.98
CA THR A 53 13.44 6.92 1.67
C THR A 53 12.68 5.63 1.38
N PHE A 54 12.55 4.73 2.37
CA PHE A 54 11.79 3.50 2.23
C PHE A 54 10.31 3.78 1.90
N CYS A 55 9.67 4.72 2.62
CA CYS A 55 8.30 5.13 2.33
C CYS A 55 8.16 5.64 0.90
N ALA A 56 9.08 6.52 0.46
CA ALA A 56 9.04 7.07 -0.89
C ALA A 56 9.15 5.96 -1.96
N ILE A 57 10.04 4.99 -1.76
CA ILE A 57 10.21 3.85 -2.67
C ILE A 57 8.92 3.00 -2.73
N ILE A 58 8.34 2.66 -1.57
CA ILE A 58 7.10 1.87 -1.51
C ILE A 58 5.96 2.59 -2.22
N VAL A 59 5.79 3.89 -1.98
CA VAL A 59 4.73 4.70 -2.61
C VAL A 59 4.90 4.72 -4.12
N VAL A 60 6.11 4.99 -4.61
CA VAL A 60 6.39 5.07 -6.05
C VAL A 60 6.18 3.71 -6.72
N LEU A 61 6.75 2.64 -6.17
CA LEU A 61 6.63 1.30 -6.75
C LEU A 61 5.19 0.78 -6.73
N SER A 62 4.48 0.96 -5.61
CA SER A 62 3.07 0.53 -5.49
C SER A 62 2.17 1.30 -6.46
N THR A 63 2.43 2.60 -6.64
CA THR A 63 1.67 3.44 -7.58
C THR A 63 1.92 3.01 -9.02
N ILE A 64 3.19 2.79 -9.40
CA ILE A 64 3.54 2.33 -10.76
C ILE A 64 2.92 0.95 -11.03
N ALA A 65 3.05 0.01 -10.09
CA ALA A 65 2.49 -1.32 -10.22
C ALA A 65 0.96 -1.29 -10.33
N GLY A 66 0.29 -0.50 -9.48
CA GLY A 66 -1.16 -0.31 -9.54
C GLY A 66 -1.62 0.37 -10.82
N MET A 67 -0.87 1.35 -11.33
CA MET A 67 -1.18 2.03 -12.59
C MET A 67 -1.03 1.08 -13.79
N PHE A 68 0.07 0.32 -13.86
CA PHE A 68 0.27 -0.70 -14.89
C PHE A 68 -0.81 -1.78 -14.85
N TYR A 69 -1.12 -2.29 -13.67
CA TYR A 69 -2.16 -3.30 -13.50
C TYR A 69 -3.54 -2.75 -13.85
N GLY A 70 -3.84 -1.52 -13.44
CA GLY A 70 -5.07 -0.83 -13.82
C GLY A 70 -5.19 -0.61 -15.32
N TRP A 71 -4.08 -0.41 -16.03
CA TRP A 71 -4.06 -0.28 -17.48
C TRP A 71 -4.26 -1.60 -18.23
N ILE A 72 -3.81 -2.72 -17.65
CA ILE A 72 -3.94 -4.07 -18.26
C ILE A 72 -5.28 -4.73 -17.92
N ALA A 73 -5.76 -4.58 -16.69
CA ALA A 73 -6.88 -5.33 -16.14
C ALA A 73 -8.15 -4.51 -15.87
N GLY A 74 -8.04 -3.18 -15.96
CA GLY A 74 -9.16 -2.22 -15.92
C GLY A 74 -9.69 -1.95 -17.31
#